data_AF-A0A6S7FY08-F1
#
_entry.id   AF-A0A6S7FY08-F1
#
_cell.length_a   1.000
_cell.length_b   1.000
_cell.length_c   1.000
_cell.angle_alpha   90.00
_cell.angle_beta   90.00
_cell.angle_gamma   90.00
#
_symmetry.space_group_name_H-M   'P 1'
#
loop_
_entity.id
_entity.type
_entity.pdbx_description
1 polymer ?
#
loop_
_entity_poly.entity_id
_entity_poly.type
_entity_poly.pdbx_seq_one_letter_code
_entity_poly.pdbx_strand_id
1 'polypeptide(L)'
;MEIKVCGGTLKVSGFINNTPCQFVVDTGADVTILSSRVFHKVDSAASVKYMSTDGVIRGLDRQIIPVIGQVALEVTLGETVSTMDVWVAYIQEECIVGADFLKKEGCIIDYPRQTL
;
A
#
# COMPACT_ATOMS: atom_id res chain seq x y z
N MET A 1 6.84 12.07 -7.69
CA MET A 1 5.35 12.12 -7.72
C MET A 1 4.85 13.11 -6.67
N GLU A 2 3.72 13.81 -6.86
CA GLU A 2 3.24 14.78 -5.85
C GLU A 2 2.66 14.08 -4.60
N ILE A 3 2.99 14.61 -3.42
CA ILE A 3 2.42 14.16 -2.14
C ILE A 3 1.56 15.26 -1.53
N LYS A 4 0.47 14.86 -0.88
CA LYS A 4 -0.35 15.76 -0.06
C LYS A 4 -0.16 15.44 1.41
N VAL A 5 0.08 16.47 2.21
CA VAL A 5 0.12 16.35 3.67
C VAL A 5 -1.27 16.66 4.22
N CYS A 6 -1.91 15.69 4.87
CA CYS A 6 -3.23 15.87 5.48
C CYS A 6 -3.19 15.39 6.94
N GLY A 7 -3.29 16.31 7.90
CA GLY A 7 -3.27 15.95 9.32
C GLY A 7 -1.98 15.29 9.80
N GLY A 8 -0.84 15.56 9.13
CA GLY A 8 0.46 14.93 9.40
C GLY A 8 0.73 13.66 8.60
N THR A 9 -0.25 13.14 7.87
CA THR A 9 -0.09 11.97 7.00
C THR A 9 0.30 12.37 5.59
N LEU A 10 1.30 11.69 5.03
CA LEU A 10 1.71 11.83 3.62
C LEU A 10 0.83 10.93 2.75
N LYS A 11 0.21 11.50 1.72
CA LYS A 11 -0.69 10.78 0.82
C LYS A 11 -0.30 10.97 -0.64
N VAL A 12 -0.37 9.90 -1.41
CA VAL A 12 -0.11 9.87 -2.85
C VAL A 12 -1.28 9.22 -3.56
N SER A 13 -1.68 9.75 -4.72
CA SER A 13 -2.65 9.08 -5.59
C SER A 13 -1.92 8.17 -6.57
N GLY A 14 -2.48 6.99 -6.81
CA GLY A 14 -1.93 6.03 -7.76
C GLY A 14 -2.93 4.97 -8.15
N PHE A 15 -2.43 3.82 -8.59
CA PHE A 15 -3.24 2.70 -9.03
C PHE A 15 -2.75 1.37 -8.48
N ILE A 16 -3.70 0.46 -8.25
CA ILE A 16 -3.46 -0.98 -8.00
C ILE A 16 -4.13 -1.75 -9.14
N ASN A 17 -3.38 -2.48 -9.97
CA ASN A 17 -3.91 -3.18 -11.15
C ASN A 17 -4.94 -2.31 -11.93
N ASN A 18 -4.59 -1.05 -12.23
CA ASN A 18 -5.45 -0.05 -12.89
C ASN A 18 -6.64 0.50 -12.08
N THR A 19 -6.85 0.07 -10.85
CA THR A 19 -7.88 0.64 -9.95
C THR A 19 -7.31 1.86 -9.22
N PRO A 20 -7.93 3.06 -9.34
CA PRO A 20 -7.48 4.24 -8.61
C PRO A 20 -7.50 4.00 -7.09
N CYS A 21 -6.44 4.41 -6.41
CA CYS A 21 -6.25 4.18 -4.98
C CYS A 21 -5.52 5.36 -4.33
N GLN A 22 -5.91 5.72 -3.12
CA GLN A 22 -5.15 6.63 -2.26
C GLN A 22 -4.17 5.85 -1.37
N PHE A 23 -2.91 6.22 -1.44
CA PHE A 23 -1.83 5.61 -0.69
C PHE A 23 -1.42 6.51 0.47
N VAL A 24 -1.28 5.95 1.65
CA VAL A 24 -0.57 6.55 2.78
C VAL A 24 0.88 6.12 2.73
N VAL A 25 1.81 7.06 2.74
CA VAL A 25 3.25 6.76 2.80
C VAL A 25 3.64 6.62 4.27
N ASP A 26 4.09 5.43 4.66
CA ASP A 26 4.46 5.12 6.04
C ASP A 26 5.85 4.48 6.09
N THR A 27 6.85 5.29 6.43
CA THR A 27 8.23 4.82 6.59
C THR A 27 8.42 3.91 7.80
N GLY A 28 7.44 3.87 8.72
CA GLY A 28 7.44 3.00 9.90
C GLY A 28 6.80 1.63 9.65
N ALA A 29 6.14 1.42 8.52
CA ALA A 29 5.60 0.13 8.11
C ALA A 29 6.66 -0.68 7.36
N ASP A 30 6.91 -1.92 7.77
CA ASP A 30 7.88 -2.80 7.06
C ASP A 30 7.33 -3.31 5.72
N VAL A 31 6.01 -3.43 5.61
CA VAL A 31 5.31 -4.05 4.49
C VAL A 31 4.23 -3.15 3.93
N THR A 32 3.94 -3.29 2.64
CA THR A 32 2.85 -2.59 1.95
C THR A 32 1.53 -3.35 2.15
N ILE A 33 0.48 -2.62 2.52
CA ILE A 33 -0.80 -3.19 2.96
C ILE A 33 -1.94 -2.57 2.15
N LEU A 34 -2.76 -3.41 1.52
CA LEU A 34 -3.98 -3.05 0.83
C LEU A 34 -5.20 -3.36 1.71
N SER A 35 -6.16 -2.46 1.77
CA SER A 35 -7.44 -2.77 2.43
C SER A 35 -8.20 -3.86 1.68
N SER A 36 -8.87 -4.73 2.43
CA SER A 36 -9.80 -5.73 1.89
C SER A 36 -10.88 -5.10 1.00
N ARG A 37 -11.37 -3.91 1.36
CA ARG A 37 -12.35 -3.14 0.59
C ARG A 37 -11.85 -2.78 -0.81
N VAL A 38 -10.59 -2.35 -0.94
CA VAL A 38 -10.00 -2.05 -2.26
C VAL A 38 -9.65 -3.33 -2.99
N PHE A 39 -9.12 -4.33 -2.29
CA PHE A 39 -8.82 -5.64 -2.87
C PHE A 39 -10.05 -6.25 -3.56
N HIS A 40 -11.23 -6.23 -2.95
CA HIS A 40 -12.45 -6.75 -3.58
C HIS A 40 -12.83 -6.03 -4.89
N LYS A 41 -12.52 -4.73 -5.02
CA LYS A 41 -12.73 -3.98 -6.27
C LYS A 41 -11.74 -4.43 -7.35
N VAL A 42 -10.48 -4.61 -6.97
CA VAL A 42 -9.40 -5.06 -7.85
C VAL A 42 -9.64 -6.49 -8.32
N ASP A 43 -9.96 -7.41 -7.41
CA ASP A 43 -10.18 -8.82 -7.70
C ASP A 43 -11.36 -9.04 -8.65
N SER A 44 -12.47 -8.33 -8.40
CA SER A 44 -13.63 -8.33 -9.28
C SER A 44 -13.30 -7.90 -10.72
N ALA A 45 -12.22 -7.15 -10.93
CA ALA A 45 -11.77 -6.69 -12.23
C ALA A 45 -10.70 -7.61 -12.87
N ALA A 46 -10.00 -8.43 -12.10
CA ALA A 46 -8.74 -9.06 -12.55
C ALA A 46 -8.52 -10.52 -12.13
N SER A 47 -9.41 -11.16 -11.37
CA SER A 47 -9.31 -12.57 -10.94
C SER A 47 -7.93 -12.91 -10.35
N VAL A 48 -7.57 -12.20 -9.28
CA VAL A 48 -6.20 -12.18 -8.79
C VAL A 48 -5.91 -13.44 -7.96
N LYS A 49 -4.79 -14.10 -8.23
CA LYS A 49 -4.36 -15.27 -7.47
C LYS A 49 -3.91 -14.86 -6.06
N TYR A 50 -4.61 -15.39 -5.07
CA TYR A 50 -4.42 -15.10 -3.67
C TYR A 50 -3.69 -16.25 -2.95
N MET A 51 -2.72 -15.93 -2.10
CA MET A 51 -2.09 -16.88 -1.18
C MET A 51 -2.66 -16.68 0.22
N SER A 52 -3.35 -17.71 0.73
CA SER A 52 -3.75 -17.74 2.12
C SER A 52 -2.52 -17.79 3.01
N THR A 53 -2.43 -16.90 3.98
CA THR A 53 -1.33 -16.87 4.96
C THR A 53 -1.92 -16.81 6.35
N ASP A 54 -1.34 -17.54 7.30
CA ASP A 54 -1.66 -17.40 8.73
C ASP A 54 -0.90 -16.22 9.38
N GLY A 55 -0.48 -15.25 8.56
CA GLY A 55 0.28 -14.08 8.99
C GLY A 55 -0.57 -13.09 9.79
N VAL A 56 0.08 -12.35 10.67
CA VAL A 56 -0.51 -11.20 11.35
C VAL A 56 0.38 -9.99 11.16
N ILE A 57 -0.22 -8.83 10.93
CA ILE A 57 0.52 -7.56 10.94
C ILE A 57 0.44 -7.01 12.36
N ARG A 58 1.59 -6.67 12.94
CA ARG A 58 1.67 -6.07 14.27
C ARG A 58 1.86 -4.56 14.12
N GLY A 59 0.84 -3.80 14.50
CA GLY A 59 0.93 -2.34 14.56
C GLY A 59 1.92 -1.87 15.63
N LEU A 60 2.33 -0.61 15.55
CA LEU A 60 3.23 0.02 16.52
C LEU A 60 2.65 0.02 17.95
N ASP A 61 1.33 0.09 18.06
CA ASP A 61 0.58 -0.02 19.31
C ASP A 61 0.40 -1.47 19.82
N ARG A 62 1.09 -2.42 19.17
CA ARG A 62 1.04 -3.86 19.39
C ARG A 62 -0.32 -4.49 19.06
N GLN A 63 -1.25 -3.76 18.45
CA GLN A 63 -2.48 -4.34 17.95
C GLN A 63 -2.17 -5.33 16.83
N ILE A 64 -2.91 -6.43 16.83
CA ILE A 64 -2.85 -7.43 15.78
C ILE A 64 -3.90 -7.05 14.75
N ILE A 65 -3.45 -6.76 13.53
CA ILE A 65 -4.33 -6.51 12.40
C ILE A 65 -4.56 -7.86 11.70
N PRO A 66 -5.81 -8.35 11.65
CA PRO A 66 -6.13 -9.57 10.93
C PRO A 66 -5.84 -9.39 9.45
N VAL A 67 -5.02 -10.28 8.93
CA VAL A 67 -4.67 -10.36 7.53
C VAL A 67 -5.64 -11.33 6.86
N ILE A 68 -6.07 -10.98 5.65
CA ILE A 68 -6.70 -11.93 4.75
C ILE A 68 -5.57 -12.80 4.21
N GLY A 69 -4.67 -12.23 3.40
CA GLY A 69 -3.46 -12.94 2.94
C GLY A 69 -2.54 -12.05 2.11
N GLN A 70 -1.76 -12.63 1.21
CA GLN A 70 -0.88 -11.90 0.30
C GLN A 70 -1.27 -12.12 -1.16
N VAL A 71 -1.02 -11.08 -1.96
CA VAL A 71 -1.35 -11.09 -3.38
C VAL A 71 -0.32 -10.31 -4.19
N ALA A 72 0.12 -10.89 -5.30
CA ALA A 72 0.99 -10.20 -6.25
C ALA A 72 0.16 -9.18 -7.06
N LEU A 73 0.50 -7.90 -6.92
CA LEU A 73 -0.20 -6.79 -7.57
C LEU A 73 0.79 -5.85 -8.27
N GLU A 74 0.32 -5.19 -9.31
CA GLU A 74 0.98 -4.03 -9.89
C GLU A 74 0.56 -2.77 -9.11
N VAL A 75 1.54 -2.09 -8.54
CA VAL A 75 1.40 -0.83 -7.82
C VAL A 75 2.01 0.27 -8.67
N THR A 76 1.21 1.29 -8.99
CA THR A 76 1.65 2.42 -9.81
C THR A 76 1.52 3.72 -9.02
N LEU A 77 2.64 4.39 -8.77
CA LEU A 77 2.70 5.70 -8.12
C LEU A 77 3.47 6.69 -9.01
N GLY A 78 2.78 7.67 -9.58
CA GLY A 78 3.37 8.55 -10.59
C GLY A 78 3.84 7.75 -11.83
N GLU A 79 5.13 7.84 -12.16
CA GLU A 79 5.75 7.11 -13.27
C GLU A 79 6.33 5.75 -12.84
N THR A 80 6.37 5.47 -11.53
CA THR A 80 6.90 4.22 -10.99
C THR A 80 5.82 3.13 -11.05
N VAL A 81 6.15 2.02 -11.71
CA VAL A 81 5.31 0.81 -11.78
C VAL A 81 6.09 -0.34 -11.16
N SER A 82 5.53 -0.97 -10.12
CA SER A 82 6.18 -2.07 -9.40
C SER A 82 5.23 -3.24 -9.22
N THR A 83 5.63 -4.42 -9.68
CA THR A 83 4.95 -5.67 -9.32
C THR A 83 5.55 -6.20 -8.01
N MET A 84 4.71 -6.39 -6.99
CA MET A 84 5.14 -6.87 -5.68
C MET A 84 4.04 -7.63 -4.96
N ASP A 85 4.44 -8.43 -3.96
CA ASP A 85 3.49 -9.05 -3.03
C ASP A 85 3.00 -8.00 -2.03
N VAL A 86 1.69 -7.81 -1.99
CA VAL A 86 1.01 -6.85 -1.12
C VAL A 86 0.16 -7.63 -0.12
N TRP A 87 0.21 -7.22 1.14
CA TRP A 87 -0.62 -7.81 2.18
C TRP A 87 -2.03 -7.25 2.14
N VAL A 88 -3.05 -8.09 2.21
CA VAL A 88 -4.46 -7.66 2.27
C VAL A 88 -4.93 -7.79 3.71
N ALA A 89 -5.45 -6.71 4.29
CA ALA A 89 -5.89 -6.69 5.68
C ALA A 89 -7.12 -5.80 5.89
N TYR A 90 -7.73 -5.90 7.07
CA TYR A 90 -8.83 -5.02 7.48
C TYR A 90 -8.29 -3.72 8.08
N ILE A 91 -7.97 -2.74 7.21
CA ILE A 91 -7.51 -1.40 7.57
C ILE A 91 -8.47 -0.31 7.06
N GLN A 92 -8.38 0.90 7.61
CA GLN A 92 -9.24 2.03 7.22
C GLN A 92 -8.75 2.73 5.95
N GLU A 93 -7.43 2.90 5.84
CA GLU A 93 -6.75 3.45 4.67
C GLU A 93 -6.97 2.56 3.46
N GLU A 94 -6.97 3.14 2.26
CA GLU A 94 -7.13 2.35 1.05
C GLU A 94 -5.91 1.47 0.80
N CYS A 95 -4.70 2.05 0.91
CA CYS A 95 -3.42 1.38 0.88
C CYS A 95 -2.38 2.11 1.75
N ILE A 96 -1.51 1.37 2.41
CA ILE A 96 -0.33 1.86 3.12
C ILE A 96 0.90 1.37 2.37
N VAL A 97 1.78 2.29 1.96
CA VAL A 97 3.06 2.02 1.30
C VAL A 97 4.14 1.94 2.36
N GLY A 98 4.69 0.75 2.53
CA GLY A 98 5.73 0.46 3.50
C GLY A 98 7.14 0.51 2.94
N ALA A 99 8.09 0.18 3.78
CA ALA A 99 9.51 0.18 3.49
C ALA A 99 9.91 -0.81 2.39
N ASP A 100 9.17 -1.90 2.21
CA ASP A 100 9.35 -2.88 1.13
C ASP A 100 9.24 -2.24 -0.27
N PHE A 101 8.22 -1.40 -0.50
CA PHE A 101 8.09 -0.63 -1.74
C PHE A 101 9.11 0.51 -1.77
N LEU A 102 9.16 1.33 -0.70
CA LEU A 102 9.97 2.55 -0.68
C LEU A 102 11.46 2.28 -0.90
N LYS A 103 12.00 1.20 -0.31
CA LYS A 103 13.40 0.81 -0.48
C LYS A 103 13.64 0.17 -1.85
N LYS A 104 12.72 -0.68 -2.32
CA LYS A 104 12.83 -1.35 -3.62
C LYS A 104 12.90 -0.35 -4.77
N GLU A 105 12.04 0.67 -4.73
CA GLU A 105 11.95 1.69 -5.79
C GLU A 105 12.83 2.93 -5.51
N GLY A 106 13.58 2.95 -4.40
CA GLY A 106 14.50 4.05 -4.06
C GLY A 106 13.82 5.40 -3.84
N CYS A 107 12.61 5.41 -3.27
CA CYS A 107 11.81 6.62 -3.09
C CYS A 107 12.48 7.63 -2.14
N ILE A 108 12.27 8.93 -2.39
CA ILE A 108 12.81 10.02 -1.57
C ILE A 108 11.67 10.95 -1.18
N ILE A 109 11.38 11.03 0.12
CA ILE A 109 10.41 12.01 0.63
C ILE A 109 11.10 13.38 0.70
N ASP A 110 10.73 14.27 -0.21
CA ASP A 110 11.16 15.67 -0.25
C ASP A 110 10.03 16.56 0.29
N TYR A 111 10.11 16.90 1.58
CA TYR A 111 9.11 17.74 2.25
C TYR A 111 9.01 19.16 1.65
N PRO A 112 10.11 19.89 1.41
CA PRO A 112 10.04 21.21 0.78
C PRO A 112 9.35 21.20 -0.59
N ARG A 113 9.60 20.19 -1.42
CA ARG A 113 9.01 20.09 -2.77
C ARG A 113 7.67 19.35 -2.79
N GLN A 114 7.27 18.75 -1.68
CA GLN A 114 6.09 17.90 -1.58
C GLN A 114 6.08 16.79 -2.63
N THR A 115 7.21 16.07 -2.73
CA THR A 115 7.35 14.94 -3.65
C THR A 115 7.82 13.67 -2.93
N LEU A 116 7.41 12.53 -3.49
CA LEU A 116 7.95 11.20 -3.21
C LEU A 116 8.77 10.70 -4.39
#